data_AF-A0A3M1EC42-F1
#
_entry.id   AF-A0A3M1EC42-F1
#
_cell.length_a   1.000
_cell.length_b   1.000
_cell.length_c   1.000
_cell.angle_alpha   90.00
_cell.angle_beta   90.00
_cell.angle_gamma   90.00
#
_symmetry.space_group_name_H-M   'P 1'
#
loop_
_entity.id
_entity.type
_entity.pdbx_description
1 polymer ?
#
loop_
_entity_poly.entity_id
_entity_poly.type
_entity_poly.pdbx_seq_one_letter_code
_entity_poly.pdbx_strand_id
1 'polypeptide(L)'
;MSTLSITYRKNPQYVDGAVNEPRLFAVIDLSGYGVTEKITDLPIYFRQLKTPVGPIRVVYSTRVAGLPLERGNLESLVTVLDGYLASLIRFERLPEYVFHVGDDAWPIYQLPGELVTRYPGGPVFSAPDIAELRLWLADHFKRIGRIENRRELNILYLSHSDLQLYPPECTLRASTVPDIPVFPTKNGKGKKLVAPVNSQSISVPMSQDTALFDLYHEVGWYLTRRGRIADPYELTVRKLDRDTWARLKAALTPYGLALSFYVETDGRLRRHESPVFTDGQSLIAAQVNRLGRMSLYLGTDMRALQKRLGEELYSYRMISSPDAVQVVSAQRDAPMSILDRLLQAPAIA
;
A
#
# COMPACT_ATOMS: atom_id res chain seq x y z
N MET A 1 20.33 27.81 13.80
CA MET A 1 19.05 27.19 14.23
C MET A 1 18.11 27.33 13.06
N SER A 2 17.88 26.26 12.31
CA SER A 2 16.85 26.25 11.27
C SER A 2 15.50 26.40 11.95
N THR A 3 14.79 27.49 11.70
CA THR A 3 13.48 27.74 12.32
C THR A 3 12.42 27.37 11.29
N LEU A 4 11.75 26.25 11.52
CA LEU A 4 10.62 25.82 10.70
C LEU A 4 9.50 26.86 10.74
N SER A 5 8.98 27.23 9.57
CA SER A 5 7.85 28.18 9.45
C SER A 5 6.53 27.41 9.27
N ILE A 6 5.58 27.60 10.19
CA ILE A 6 4.25 26.97 10.16
C ILE A 6 3.16 28.02 10.00
N THR A 7 2.22 27.75 9.10
CA THR A 7 0.91 28.42 9.08
C THR A 7 -0.20 27.40 9.26
N TYR A 8 -1.34 27.82 9.82
CA TYR A 8 -2.45 26.93 10.14
C TYR A 8 -3.70 27.31 9.35
N ARG A 9 -4.40 26.29 8.85
CA ARG A 9 -5.73 26.41 8.26
C ARG A 9 -6.73 25.61 9.11
N LYS A 10 -7.89 26.20 9.39
CA LYS A 10 -8.97 25.47 10.09
C LYS A 10 -9.52 24.36 9.20
N ASN A 11 -9.83 23.21 9.80
CA ASN A 11 -10.62 22.19 9.11
C ASN A 11 -12.10 22.60 9.16
N PRO A 12 -12.76 22.91 8.01
CA PRO A 12 -14.16 23.30 8.00
C PRO A 12 -15.13 22.18 8.40
N GLN A 13 -14.67 20.92 8.36
CA GLN A 13 -15.47 19.75 8.73
C GLN A 13 -15.39 19.43 10.23
N TYR A 14 -14.50 20.08 10.98
CA TYR A 14 -14.29 19.77 12.39
C TYR A 14 -15.51 20.15 13.24
N VAL A 15 -15.97 19.20 14.05
CA VAL A 15 -16.99 19.41 15.07
C VAL A 15 -16.35 19.33 16.46
N ASP A 16 -16.74 20.23 17.37
CA ASP A 16 -16.23 20.23 18.73
C ASP A 16 -16.51 18.88 19.42
N GLY A 17 -15.46 18.28 19.99
CA GLY A 17 -15.52 16.95 20.59
C GLY A 17 -15.18 15.79 19.64
N ALA A 18 -14.98 16.04 18.34
CA ALA A 18 -14.48 15.04 17.42
C ALA A 18 -13.05 14.62 17.78
N VAL A 19 -12.85 13.32 18.02
CA VAL A 19 -11.54 12.76 18.44
C VAL A 19 -10.70 12.31 17.25
N ASN A 20 -11.34 11.91 16.15
CA ASN A 20 -10.68 11.34 14.97
C ASN A 20 -10.61 12.31 13.78
N GLU A 21 -11.01 13.56 13.98
CA GLU A 21 -10.98 14.58 12.95
C GLU A 21 -9.93 15.65 13.30
N PRO A 22 -9.05 16.02 12.36
CA PRO A 22 -8.10 17.07 12.62
C PRO A 22 -8.84 18.40 12.81
N ARG A 23 -8.46 19.17 13.82
CA ARG A 23 -9.00 20.51 14.04
C ARG A 23 -8.36 21.52 13.10
N LEU A 24 -7.07 21.34 12.81
CA LEU A 24 -6.28 22.21 11.95
C LEU A 24 -5.47 21.38 10.95
N PHE A 25 -5.12 22.01 9.83
CA PHE A 25 -4.08 21.56 8.92
C PHE A 25 -2.92 22.54 8.98
N ALA A 26 -1.71 22.04 9.23
CA ALA A 26 -0.50 22.82 9.22
C ALA A 26 0.16 22.79 7.83
N VAL A 27 0.53 23.97 7.35
CA VAL A 27 1.40 24.15 6.18
C VAL A 27 2.79 24.46 6.69
N ILE A 28 3.76 23.64 6.31
CA ILE A 28 5.15 23.73 6.78
C ILE A 28 6.06 24.07 5.62
N ASP A 29 6.84 25.14 5.80
CA ASP A 29 7.95 25.47 4.92
C ASP A 29 9.24 24.82 5.45
N LEU A 30 9.81 23.91 4.66
CA LEU A 30 11.03 23.18 5.01
C LEU A 30 12.30 23.79 4.41
N SER A 31 12.20 24.96 3.77
CA SER A 31 13.37 25.65 3.18
C SER A 31 14.47 25.93 4.19
N GLY A 32 14.13 26.11 5.47
CA GLY A 32 15.10 26.23 6.57
C GLY A 32 16.01 24.99 6.76
N TYR A 33 15.64 23.85 6.17
CA TYR A 33 16.42 22.60 6.16
C TYR A 33 17.00 22.28 4.78
N GLY A 34 16.97 23.21 3.83
CA GLY A 34 17.41 22.99 2.44
C GLY A 34 16.42 22.19 1.58
N VAL A 35 15.27 21.80 2.14
CA VAL A 35 14.23 21.05 1.42
C VAL A 35 13.33 22.04 0.67
N THR A 36 13.19 21.88 -0.64
CA THR A 36 12.36 22.77 -1.48
C THR A 36 10.86 22.49 -1.34
N GLU A 37 10.50 21.33 -0.81
CA GLU A 37 9.12 20.89 -0.67
C GLU A 37 8.42 21.58 0.51
N LYS A 38 7.12 21.79 0.35
CA LYS A 38 6.24 22.30 1.41
C LYS A 38 5.24 21.22 1.77
N ILE A 39 5.06 21.01 3.07
CA ILE A 39 3.98 20.15 3.58
C ILE A 39 2.72 21.01 3.60
N THR A 40 1.63 20.52 3.03
CA THR A 40 0.42 21.34 2.83
C THR A 40 -0.73 20.98 3.76
N ASP A 41 -0.75 19.75 4.27
CA ASP A 41 -1.91 19.17 4.93
C ASP A 41 -1.55 18.37 6.19
N LEU A 42 -0.49 18.73 6.95
CA LEU A 42 -0.15 18.01 8.19
C LEU A 42 -1.34 18.12 9.18
N PRO A 43 -2.01 17.01 9.54
CA PRO A 43 -3.18 17.05 10.39
C PRO A 43 -2.79 17.34 11.84
N ILE A 44 -3.46 18.30 12.48
CA ILE A 44 -3.33 18.60 13.91
C ILE A 44 -4.68 18.33 14.58
N TYR A 45 -4.68 17.37 15.51
CA TYR A 45 -5.82 16.98 16.31
C TYR A 45 -5.88 17.78 17.61
N PHE A 46 -7.07 17.85 18.18
CA PHE A 46 -7.32 18.57 19.42
C PHE A 46 -8.19 17.73 20.33
N ARG A 47 -7.79 17.63 21.60
CA ARG A 47 -8.56 16.95 22.64
C ARG A 47 -8.58 17.80 23.91
N GLN A 48 -9.77 18.03 24.46
CA GLN A 48 -9.93 18.56 25.81
C GLN A 48 -9.77 17.44 26.84
N LEU A 49 -8.97 17.66 27.88
CA LEU A 49 -8.75 16.67 28.92
C LEU A 49 -9.91 16.68 29.92
N LYS A 50 -10.48 15.51 30.21
CA LYS A 50 -11.49 15.34 31.27
C LYS A 50 -10.89 15.59 32.66
N THR A 51 -9.68 15.10 32.87
CA THR A 51 -8.89 15.31 34.09
C THR A 51 -7.62 16.06 33.71
N PRO A 52 -7.50 17.34 34.07
CA PRO A 52 -6.31 18.12 33.76
C PRO A 52 -5.04 17.58 34.43
N VAL A 53 -3.90 17.72 33.74
CA VAL A 53 -2.58 17.37 34.29
C VAL A 53 -1.81 18.68 34.52
N GLY A 54 -1.71 19.11 35.77
CA GLY A 54 -1.12 20.42 36.11
C GLY A 54 -1.88 21.59 35.45
N PRO A 55 -1.22 22.52 34.73
CA PRO A 55 -1.88 23.61 34.01
C PRO A 55 -2.49 23.17 32.66
N ILE A 56 -2.21 21.96 32.19
CA ILE A 56 -2.62 21.50 30.86
C ILE A 56 -4.09 21.10 30.88
N ARG A 57 -4.91 21.79 30.09
CA ARG A 57 -6.36 21.54 29.93
C ARG A 57 -6.70 20.91 28.58
N VAL A 58 -5.83 21.08 27.59
CA VAL A 58 -6.02 20.63 26.21
C VAL A 58 -4.74 19.99 25.69
N VAL A 59 -4.87 19.11 24.71
CA VAL A 59 -3.75 18.50 24.01
C VAL A 59 -3.94 18.70 22.52
N TYR A 60 -2.89 19.22 21.88
CA TYR A 60 -2.73 19.20 20.44
C TYR A 60 -1.82 18.03 20.09
N SER A 61 -2.24 17.24 19.11
CA SER A 61 -1.47 16.08 18.67
C SER A 61 -1.37 15.99 17.17
N THR A 62 -0.29 15.39 16.70
CA THR A 62 -0.10 15.00 15.30
C THR A 62 0.75 13.74 15.26
N ARG A 63 0.93 13.19 14.07
CA ARG A 63 1.80 12.06 13.82
C ARG A 63 2.73 12.42 12.66
N VAL A 64 4.01 12.13 12.78
CA VAL A 64 4.98 12.36 11.70
C VAL A 64 5.77 11.09 11.51
N ALA A 65 5.75 10.52 10.31
CA ALA A 65 6.41 9.26 9.98
C ALA A 65 6.14 8.15 11.03
N GLY A 66 4.89 8.04 11.48
CA GLY A 66 4.45 7.03 12.46
C GLY A 66 4.61 7.44 13.93
N LEU A 67 5.44 8.44 14.25
CA LEU A 67 5.68 8.88 15.62
C LEU A 67 4.60 9.86 16.12
N PRO A 68 3.88 9.56 17.21
CA PRO A 68 2.91 10.49 17.80
C PRO A 68 3.63 11.62 18.55
N LEU A 69 3.23 12.85 18.27
CA LEU A 69 3.73 14.06 18.93
C LEU A 69 2.56 14.77 19.60
N GLU A 70 2.63 14.96 20.92
CA GLU A 70 1.54 15.58 21.71
C GLU A 70 2.06 16.70 22.60
N ARG A 71 1.40 17.87 22.61
CA ARG A 71 1.76 18.99 23.50
C ARG A 71 0.53 19.77 23.97
N GLY A 72 0.69 20.49 25.08
CA GLY A 72 -0.41 21.25 25.71
C GLY A 72 -0.84 22.52 24.97
N ASN A 73 -0.05 22.98 24.01
CA ASN A 73 -0.34 24.13 23.16
C ASN A 73 0.38 23.98 21.80
N LEU A 74 -0.01 24.81 20.82
CA LEU A 74 0.54 24.76 19.47
C LEU A 74 2.01 25.16 19.40
N GLU A 75 2.44 26.19 20.13
CA GLU A 75 3.83 26.66 20.14
C GLU A 75 4.80 25.56 20.58
N SER A 76 4.49 24.88 21.68
CA SER A 76 5.25 23.74 22.16
C SER A 76 5.24 22.57 21.17
N LEU A 77 4.13 22.37 20.44
CA LEU A 77 4.07 21.36 19.37
C LEU A 77 5.02 21.73 18.22
N VAL A 78 5.10 23.01 17.84
CA VAL A 78 6.05 23.50 16.82
C VAL A 78 7.49 23.21 17.20
N THR A 79 7.91 23.49 18.44
CA THR A 79 9.28 23.22 18.90
C THR A 79 9.65 21.74 18.74
N VAL A 80 8.72 20.83 19.01
CA VAL A 80 8.94 19.39 18.93
C VAL A 80 8.94 18.90 17.49
N LEU A 81 8.04 19.45 16.67
CA LEU A 81 8.00 19.21 15.24
C LEU A 81 9.31 19.63 14.57
N ASP A 82 9.80 20.83 14.88
CA ASP A 82 11.09 21.36 14.39
C ASP A 82 12.25 20.43 14.76
N GLY A 83 12.36 20.05 16.04
CA GLY A 83 13.39 19.11 16.49
C GLY A 83 13.29 17.73 15.82
N TYR A 84 12.08 17.19 15.66
CA TYR A 84 11.88 15.89 15.02
C TYR A 84 12.20 15.93 13.52
N LEU A 85 11.73 16.96 12.80
CA LEU A 85 11.99 17.12 11.37
C LEU A 85 13.48 17.36 11.09
N ALA A 86 14.18 18.11 11.95
CA ALA A 86 15.64 18.22 11.88
C ALA A 86 16.35 16.84 12.00
N SER A 87 15.78 15.91 12.75
CA SER A 87 16.30 14.55 12.89
C SER A 87 15.93 13.63 11.71
N LEU A 88 14.78 13.88 11.09
CA LEU A 88 14.23 13.09 9.98
C LEU A 88 14.80 13.51 8.62
N ILE A 89 15.13 14.79 8.44
CA ILE A 89 15.67 15.31 7.19
C ILE A 89 17.15 14.94 7.09
N ARG A 90 17.51 14.30 5.98
CA ARG A 90 18.90 13.95 5.63
C ARG A 90 19.09 14.22 4.15
N PHE A 91 20.31 14.59 3.77
CA PHE A 91 20.65 14.92 2.37
C PHE A 91 19.72 16.00 1.77
N GLU A 92 19.27 16.95 2.61
CA GLU A 92 18.32 18.01 2.23
C GLU A 92 17.01 17.44 1.64
N ARG A 93 16.60 16.25 2.10
CA ARG A 93 15.43 15.51 1.63
C ARG A 93 14.66 14.88 2.79
N LEU A 94 13.35 14.76 2.59
CA LEU A 94 12.54 13.86 3.39
C LEU A 94 12.75 12.40 2.95
N PRO A 95 12.51 11.43 3.84
CA PRO A 95 12.37 10.05 3.44
C PRO A 95 11.25 9.88 2.41
N GLU A 96 11.44 9.01 1.43
CA GLU A 96 10.38 8.61 0.49
C GLU A 96 9.56 7.46 1.07
N TYR A 97 10.25 6.53 1.75
CA TYR A 97 9.65 5.36 2.37
C TYR A 97 10.16 5.19 3.80
N VAL A 98 9.47 4.34 4.55
CA VAL A 98 9.92 3.85 5.85
C VAL A 98 9.75 2.33 5.84
N PHE A 99 10.78 1.59 6.26
CA PHE A 99 10.61 0.17 6.50
C PHE A 99 10.37 -0.09 7.99
N HIS A 100 9.46 -1.02 8.27
CA HIS A 100 9.04 -1.40 9.61
C HIS A 100 9.35 -2.88 9.87
N VAL A 101 9.88 -3.17 11.05
CA VAL A 101 10.06 -4.52 11.59
C VAL A 101 9.62 -4.52 13.06
N GLY A 102 8.51 -5.18 13.37
CA GLY A 102 7.88 -5.08 14.68
C GLY A 102 7.47 -3.62 14.99
N ASP A 103 7.92 -3.11 16.12
CA ASP A 103 7.68 -1.72 16.55
C ASP A 103 8.73 -0.73 16.03
N ASP A 104 9.81 -1.22 15.42
CA ASP A 104 10.90 -0.40 14.92
C ASP A 104 10.65 0.08 13.47
N ALA A 105 11.06 1.30 13.18
CA ALA A 105 10.87 1.96 11.90
C ALA A 105 12.11 2.75 11.49
N TRP A 106 12.51 2.65 10.22
CA TRP A 106 13.68 3.37 9.70
C TRP A 106 13.41 4.02 8.35
N PRO A 107 13.89 5.27 8.16
CA PRO A 107 13.66 6.03 6.94
C PRO A 107 14.48 5.50 5.76
N ILE A 108 13.90 5.57 4.57
CA ILE A 108 14.53 5.27 3.28
C ILE A 108 14.48 6.55 2.46
N TYR A 109 15.64 7.01 2.00
CA TYR A 109 15.79 8.25 1.23
C TYR A 109 15.97 7.95 -0.25
N GLN A 110 15.29 8.71 -1.11
CA GLN A 110 15.52 8.69 -2.54
C GLN A 110 16.66 9.65 -2.90
N LEU A 111 17.75 9.09 -3.40
CA LEU A 111 18.87 9.81 -4.01
C LEU A 111 18.84 9.63 -5.54
N PRO A 112 19.60 10.40 -6.33
CA PRO A 112 19.66 10.20 -7.77
C PRO A 112 20.11 8.78 -8.13
N GLY A 113 19.19 7.97 -8.67
CA GLY A 113 19.46 6.60 -9.14
C GLY A 113 19.42 5.50 -8.07
N GLU A 114 19.20 5.82 -6.79
CA GLU A 114 19.16 4.80 -5.74
C GLU A 114 18.29 5.21 -4.53
N LEU A 115 17.80 4.21 -3.83
CA LEU A 115 17.20 4.32 -2.50
C LEU A 115 18.22 3.87 -1.48
N VAL A 116 18.39 4.67 -0.42
CA VAL A 116 19.37 4.40 0.64
C VAL A 116 18.69 4.38 1.99
N THR A 117 19.08 3.42 2.82
CA THR A 117 18.70 3.39 4.23
C THR A 117 19.81 2.85 5.11
N ARG A 118 19.73 3.16 6.40
CA ARG A 118 20.68 2.70 7.40
C ARG A 118 19.93 2.26 8.65
N TYR A 119 20.19 1.02 9.04
CA TYR A 119 19.82 0.51 10.36
C TYR A 119 20.91 0.92 11.39
N PRO A 120 20.55 1.43 12.58
CA PRO A 120 21.52 1.78 13.62
C PRO A 120 22.44 0.61 13.98
N GLY A 121 23.75 0.82 13.89
CA GLY A 121 24.75 -0.23 14.12
C GLY A 121 24.85 -1.29 13.01
N GLY A 122 24.10 -1.16 11.92
CA GLY A 122 24.18 -2.04 10.75
C GLY A 122 24.87 -1.41 9.54
N PRO A 123 24.94 -2.16 8.43
CA PRO A 123 25.44 -1.64 7.17
C PRO A 123 24.49 -0.59 6.59
N VAL A 124 25.01 0.16 5.62
CA VAL A 124 24.18 0.96 4.72
C VAL A 124 23.62 0.02 3.65
N PHE A 125 22.33 0.12 3.39
CA PHE A 125 21.65 -0.58 2.30
C PHE A 125 21.31 0.41 1.20
N SER A 126 21.62 0.03 -0.03
CA SER A 126 21.30 0.82 -1.21
C SER A 126 20.78 -0.09 -2.32
N ALA A 127 19.77 0.34 -3.06
CA ALA A 127 19.27 -0.38 -4.21
C ALA A 127 18.61 0.58 -5.22
N PRO A 128 18.53 0.23 -6.52
CA PRO A 128 17.93 1.09 -7.53
C PRO A 128 16.42 1.31 -7.31
N ASP A 129 15.72 0.37 -6.67
CA ASP A 129 14.30 0.48 -6.36
C ASP A 129 13.91 -0.17 -5.02
N ILE A 130 12.68 0.12 -4.60
CA ILE A 130 12.17 -0.27 -3.29
C ILE A 130 11.94 -1.78 -3.19
N ALA A 131 11.70 -2.45 -4.32
CA ALA A 131 11.39 -3.87 -4.36
C ALA A 131 12.68 -4.69 -4.13
N GLU A 132 13.78 -4.29 -4.78
CA GLU A 132 15.12 -4.83 -4.52
C GLU A 132 15.61 -4.49 -3.11
N LEU A 133 15.46 -3.22 -2.68
CA LEU A 133 15.87 -2.81 -1.33
C LEU A 133 15.14 -3.62 -0.25
N ARG A 134 13.83 -3.83 -0.42
CA ARG A 134 13.01 -4.63 0.49
C ARG A 134 13.52 -6.06 0.58
N LEU A 135 13.90 -6.67 -0.54
CA LEU A 135 14.43 -8.03 -0.56
C LEU A 135 15.74 -8.12 0.24
N TRP A 136 16.67 -7.20 0.00
CA TRP A 136 17.96 -7.16 0.68
C TRP A 136 17.81 -6.92 2.19
N LEU A 137 16.95 -5.99 2.58
CA LEU A 137 16.63 -5.75 3.99
C LEU A 137 16.05 -7.02 4.61
N ALA A 138 15.02 -7.62 4.00
CA ALA A 138 14.37 -8.80 4.56
C ALA A 138 15.34 -9.98 4.70
N ASP A 139 16.24 -10.18 3.75
CA ASP A 139 17.29 -11.20 3.84
C ASP A 139 18.30 -10.93 4.94
N HIS A 140 18.71 -9.68 5.09
CA HIS A 140 19.60 -9.29 6.18
C HIS A 140 18.93 -9.52 7.55
N PHE A 141 17.73 -8.98 7.76
CA PHE A 141 17.00 -9.11 9.03
C PHE A 141 16.71 -10.57 9.38
N LYS A 142 16.43 -11.41 8.38
CA LYS A 142 16.29 -12.86 8.57
C LYS A 142 17.61 -13.50 9.00
N ARG A 143 18.71 -13.18 8.32
CA ARG A 143 20.05 -13.71 8.61
C ARG A 143 20.53 -13.37 10.04
N ILE A 144 20.20 -12.18 10.54
CA ILE A 144 20.56 -11.77 11.90
C ILE A 144 19.51 -12.16 12.96
N GLY A 145 18.49 -12.95 12.59
CA GLY A 145 17.48 -13.47 13.51
C GLY A 145 16.49 -12.43 14.04
N ARG A 146 16.32 -11.29 13.36
CA ARG A 146 15.36 -10.25 13.74
C ARG A 146 13.95 -10.48 13.20
N ILE A 147 13.84 -11.25 12.12
CA ILE A 147 12.57 -11.75 11.57
C ILE A 147 12.73 -13.22 11.21
N GLU A 148 11.67 -14.00 11.29
CA GLU A 148 11.67 -15.39 10.85
C GLU A 148 11.32 -15.47 9.35
N ASN A 149 10.43 -14.57 8.91
CA ASN A 149 9.86 -14.51 7.59
C ASN A 149 10.02 -13.12 6.96
N ARG A 150 10.39 -13.09 5.67
CA ARG A 150 10.47 -11.85 4.87
C ARG A 150 9.15 -11.04 4.85
N ARG A 151 8.02 -11.66 5.20
CA ARG A 151 6.70 -11.00 5.29
C ARG A 151 6.55 -10.08 6.51
N GLU A 152 7.39 -10.25 7.53
CA GLU A 152 7.36 -9.38 8.72
C GLU A 152 7.90 -7.98 8.43
N LEU A 153 8.70 -7.83 7.37
CA LEU A 153 9.17 -6.54 6.90
C LEU A 153 8.13 -5.85 6.02
N ASN A 154 7.68 -4.70 6.49
CA ASN A 154 6.73 -3.83 5.79
C ASN A 154 7.44 -2.60 5.23
N ILE A 155 7.02 -2.15 4.05
CA ILE A 155 7.42 -0.87 3.48
C ILE A 155 6.20 0.02 3.45
N LEU A 156 6.33 1.23 3.98
CA LEU A 156 5.30 2.26 4.01
C LEU A 156 5.81 3.47 3.22
N TYR A 157 4.91 4.13 2.49
CA TYR A 157 5.21 5.39 1.82
C TYR A 157 5.04 6.56 2.79
N LEU A 158 6.01 7.47 2.85
CA LEU A 158 5.87 8.72 3.60
C LEU A 158 5.30 9.77 2.65
N SER A 159 4.05 10.17 2.90
CA SER A 159 3.42 11.24 2.12
C SER A 159 4.06 12.58 2.43
N HIS A 160 4.61 13.24 1.41
CA HIS A 160 5.16 14.59 1.56
C HIS A 160 4.08 15.68 1.65
N SER A 161 2.80 15.32 1.53
CA SER A 161 1.70 16.28 1.69
C SER A 161 1.27 16.46 3.14
N ASP A 162 1.36 15.41 3.97
CA ASP A 162 0.83 15.37 5.34
C ASP A 162 1.73 14.60 6.33
N LEU A 163 2.90 14.14 5.89
CA LEU A 163 3.90 13.38 6.65
C LEU A 163 3.36 12.11 7.33
N GLN A 164 2.25 11.56 6.83
CA GLN A 164 1.71 10.29 7.29
C GLN A 164 2.32 9.10 6.55
N LEU A 165 2.30 7.94 7.20
CA LEU A 165 2.71 6.67 6.61
C LEU A 165 1.51 5.96 5.98
N TYR A 166 1.66 5.59 4.72
CA TYR A 166 0.65 4.87 3.96
C TYR A 166 1.13 3.47 3.60
N PRO A 167 0.38 2.40 3.93
CA PRO A 167 0.67 1.08 3.42
C PRO A 167 0.44 1.02 1.91
N PRO A 168 1.05 0.05 1.21
CA PRO A 168 0.69 -0.23 -0.16
C PRO A 168 -0.79 -0.60 -0.27
N GLU A 169 -1.48 -0.08 -1.27
CA GLU A 169 -2.87 -0.45 -1.59
C GLU A 169 -2.92 -1.89 -2.12
N CYS A 170 -1.90 -2.28 -2.88
CA CYS A 170 -1.69 -3.64 -3.33
C CYS A 170 -0.21 -3.88 -3.66
N THR A 171 0.08 -5.06 -4.19
CA THR A 171 1.39 -5.43 -4.72
C THR A 171 1.22 -6.07 -6.08
N LEU A 172 1.99 -5.62 -7.07
CA LEU A 172 2.09 -6.29 -8.37
C LEU A 172 3.19 -7.34 -8.30
N ARG A 173 2.87 -8.56 -8.74
CA ARG A 173 3.76 -9.72 -8.62
C ARG A 173 3.84 -10.50 -9.90
N ALA A 174 5.07 -10.80 -10.33
CA ALA A 174 5.38 -11.85 -11.32
C ALA A 174 6.52 -12.72 -10.79
N SER A 175 6.79 -13.85 -11.44
CA SER A 175 7.76 -14.86 -10.96
C SER A 175 9.21 -14.42 -11.06
N THR A 176 9.53 -13.55 -12.02
CA THR A 176 10.91 -13.14 -12.38
C THR A 176 11.31 -11.76 -11.83
N VAL A 177 10.39 -11.04 -11.18
CA VAL A 177 10.65 -9.71 -10.63
C VAL A 177 10.26 -9.65 -9.16
N PRO A 178 10.95 -8.86 -8.33
CA PRO A 178 10.54 -8.64 -6.95
C PRO A 178 9.13 -8.02 -6.87
N ASP A 179 8.44 -8.28 -5.77
CA ASP A 179 7.12 -7.73 -5.47
C ASP A 179 7.13 -6.18 -5.52
N ILE A 180 6.33 -5.59 -6.43
CA ILE A 180 6.26 -4.14 -6.65
C ILE A 180 5.09 -3.57 -5.82
N PRO A 181 5.35 -2.79 -4.75
CA PRO A 181 4.28 -2.18 -3.97
C PRO A 181 3.62 -1.03 -4.75
N VAL A 182 2.29 -0.92 -4.66
CA VAL A 182 1.54 0.20 -5.25
C VAL A 182 1.06 1.11 -4.13
N PHE A 183 1.41 2.39 -4.22
CA PHE A 183 1.08 3.37 -3.19
C PHE A 183 0.07 4.42 -3.70
N PRO A 184 -0.95 4.76 -2.90
CA PRO A 184 -1.72 5.96 -3.10
C PRO A 184 -0.87 7.16 -2.65
N THR A 185 -0.76 8.16 -3.52
CA THR A 185 -0.02 9.39 -3.27
C THR A 185 -0.93 10.58 -3.53
N LYS A 186 -0.69 11.69 -2.81
CA LYS A 186 -1.37 12.96 -3.02
C LYS A 186 -0.31 14.04 -3.19
N ASN A 187 -0.40 14.81 -4.26
CA ASN A 187 0.38 16.02 -4.42
C ASN A 187 -0.53 17.18 -4.85
N GLY A 188 0.04 18.38 -5.03
CA GLY A 188 -0.70 19.56 -5.46
C GLY A 188 -1.45 19.41 -6.79
N LYS A 189 -1.22 18.33 -7.56
CA LYS A 189 -1.91 18.01 -8.83
C LYS A 189 -3.01 16.95 -8.67
N GLY A 190 -3.32 16.52 -7.45
CA GLY A 190 -4.36 15.52 -7.14
C GLY A 190 -3.83 14.20 -6.59
N LYS A 191 -4.73 13.21 -6.47
CA LYS A 191 -4.39 11.85 -6.04
C LYS A 191 -3.87 11.02 -7.22
N LYS A 192 -2.88 10.18 -6.98
CA LYS A 192 -2.26 9.30 -7.97
C LYS A 192 -1.93 7.94 -7.35
N LEU A 193 -2.03 6.88 -8.14
CA LEU A 193 -1.39 5.61 -7.80
C LEU A 193 0.01 5.60 -8.40
N VAL A 194 0.98 5.11 -7.62
CA VAL A 194 2.38 5.05 -8.01
C VAL A 194 2.94 3.65 -7.78
N ALA A 195 3.60 3.11 -8.80
CA ALA A 195 4.40 1.90 -8.74
C ALA A 195 5.88 2.26 -9.02
N PRO A 196 6.77 2.14 -8.03
CA PRO A 196 8.22 2.28 -8.23
C PRO A 196 8.80 1.00 -8.86
N VAL A 197 9.39 1.13 -10.05
CA VAL A 197 9.93 0.02 -10.85
C VAL A 197 11.27 0.42 -11.45
N ASN A 198 12.36 -0.26 -11.09
CA ASN A 198 13.71 -0.05 -11.66
C ASN A 198 14.13 1.44 -11.69
N SER A 199 14.13 2.12 -10.54
CA SER A 199 14.44 3.56 -10.38
C SER A 199 13.49 4.55 -11.07
N GLN A 200 12.39 4.08 -11.65
CA GLN A 200 11.37 4.92 -12.24
C GLN A 200 10.04 4.73 -11.49
N SER A 201 9.37 5.84 -11.17
CA SER A 201 8.00 5.80 -10.65
C SER A 201 7.01 5.91 -11.80
N ILE A 202 6.30 4.82 -12.08
CA ILE A 202 5.16 4.82 -13.00
C ILE A 202 3.96 5.30 -12.19
N SER A 203 3.24 6.32 -12.69
CA SER A 203 2.12 6.92 -11.96
C SER A 203 0.93 7.17 -12.87
N VAL A 204 -0.27 6.92 -12.34
CA VAL A 204 -1.53 7.25 -13.02
C VAL A 204 -2.43 8.09 -12.11
N PRO A 205 -3.19 9.06 -12.65
CA PRO A 205 -4.17 9.82 -11.88
C PRO A 205 -5.26 8.93 -11.30
N MET A 206 -5.64 9.13 -10.03
CA MET A 206 -6.80 8.46 -9.41
C MET A 206 -8.12 9.18 -9.71
N SER A 207 -8.25 9.76 -10.90
CA SER A 207 -9.48 10.45 -11.31
C SER A 207 -10.61 9.49 -11.71
N GLN A 208 -10.31 8.20 -11.84
CA GLN A 208 -11.24 7.15 -12.26
C GLN A 208 -11.12 5.93 -11.35
N ASP A 209 -12.23 5.21 -11.17
CA ASP A 209 -12.29 3.97 -10.39
C ASP A 209 -11.52 2.80 -11.03
N THR A 210 -10.97 3.00 -12.24
CA THR A 210 -10.16 2.02 -12.98
C THR A 210 -8.65 2.28 -12.89
N ALA A 211 -8.21 3.29 -12.15
CA ALA A 211 -6.80 3.71 -12.10
C ALA A 211 -5.82 2.57 -11.76
N LEU A 212 -6.24 1.58 -10.97
CA LEU A 212 -5.39 0.42 -10.69
C LEU A 212 -5.10 -0.43 -11.95
N PHE A 213 -6.08 -0.60 -12.83
CA PHE A 213 -5.93 -1.36 -14.07
C PHE A 213 -5.07 -0.59 -15.08
N ASP A 214 -5.24 0.73 -15.17
CA ASP A 214 -4.36 1.59 -15.99
C ASP A 214 -2.91 1.48 -15.52
N LEU A 215 -2.67 1.57 -14.20
CA LEU A 215 -1.33 1.39 -13.64
C LEU A 215 -0.78 0.00 -13.93
N TYR A 216 -1.60 -1.03 -13.76
CA TYR A 216 -1.24 -2.42 -14.03
C TYR A 216 -0.75 -2.59 -15.48
N HIS A 217 -1.49 -2.05 -16.45
CA HIS A 217 -1.12 -2.12 -17.86
C HIS A 217 0.19 -1.37 -18.14
N GLU A 218 0.35 -0.15 -17.64
CA GLU A 218 1.58 0.63 -17.81
C GLU A 218 2.81 -0.09 -17.24
N VAL A 219 2.68 -0.66 -16.03
CA VAL A 219 3.76 -1.44 -15.40
C VAL A 219 4.05 -2.72 -16.18
N GLY A 220 3.02 -3.46 -16.60
CA GLY A 220 3.17 -4.68 -17.39
C GLY A 220 3.91 -4.42 -18.69
N TRP A 221 3.45 -3.45 -19.47
CA TRP A 221 4.10 -3.06 -20.73
C TRP A 221 5.53 -2.55 -20.53
N TYR A 222 5.77 -1.78 -19.47
CA TYR A 222 7.11 -1.33 -19.13
C TYR A 222 8.05 -2.52 -18.88
N LEU A 223 7.63 -3.48 -18.05
CA LEU A 223 8.43 -4.66 -17.72
C LEU A 223 8.67 -5.56 -18.95
N THR A 224 7.67 -5.75 -19.82
CA THR A 224 7.80 -6.51 -21.06
C THR A 224 8.79 -5.84 -22.02
N ARG A 225 8.69 -4.52 -22.24
CA ARG A 225 9.63 -3.77 -23.10
C ARG A 225 11.08 -3.85 -22.59
N ARG A 226 11.27 -4.04 -21.28
CA ARG A 226 12.57 -4.23 -20.63
C ARG A 226 13.01 -5.70 -20.56
N GLY A 227 12.24 -6.63 -21.13
CA GLY A 227 12.54 -8.06 -21.12
C GLY A 227 12.53 -8.70 -19.73
N ARG A 228 11.83 -8.09 -18.76
CA ARG A 228 11.77 -8.59 -17.37
C ARG A 228 10.68 -9.63 -17.16
N ILE A 229 9.61 -9.56 -17.96
CA ILE A 229 8.52 -10.54 -18.07
C ILE A 229 8.24 -10.77 -19.57
N ALA A 230 7.74 -11.93 -19.96
CA ALA A 230 7.51 -12.24 -21.37
C ALA A 230 6.17 -11.67 -21.87
N ASP A 231 5.15 -11.61 -21.00
CA ASP A 231 3.81 -11.10 -21.27
C ASP A 231 3.41 -10.08 -20.17
N PRO A 232 2.89 -8.88 -20.52
CA PRO A 232 2.51 -7.85 -19.54
C PRO A 232 1.50 -8.34 -18.51
N TYR A 233 0.68 -9.32 -18.88
CA TYR A 233 -0.35 -9.84 -18.00
C TYR A 233 0.18 -10.93 -17.04
N GLU A 234 1.46 -11.32 -17.09
CA GLU A 234 2.09 -12.19 -16.08
C GLU A 234 2.03 -11.59 -14.68
N LEU A 235 1.85 -10.26 -14.60
CA LEU A 235 1.60 -9.59 -13.35
C LEU A 235 0.29 -10.05 -12.73
N THR A 236 0.30 -10.20 -11.42
CA THR A 236 -0.89 -10.43 -10.61
C THR A 236 -1.00 -9.33 -9.57
N VAL A 237 -2.22 -8.82 -9.36
CA VAL A 237 -2.48 -7.90 -8.26
C VAL A 237 -2.67 -8.71 -6.99
N ARG A 238 -1.97 -8.39 -5.92
CA ARG A 238 -1.98 -9.12 -4.65
C ARG A 238 -2.24 -8.18 -3.47
N LYS A 239 -2.69 -8.76 -2.37
CA LYS A 239 -2.91 -8.08 -1.07
C LYS A 239 -3.93 -6.93 -1.13
N LEU A 240 -4.71 -6.86 -2.20
CA LEU A 240 -5.74 -5.84 -2.36
C LEU A 240 -6.79 -6.02 -1.25
N ASP A 241 -7.16 -4.93 -0.59
CA ASP A 241 -8.21 -4.99 0.42
C ASP A 241 -9.60 -5.14 -0.21
N ARG A 242 -10.58 -5.53 0.61
CA ARG A 242 -11.92 -5.84 0.15
C ARG A 242 -12.70 -4.62 -0.29
N ASP A 243 -12.52 -3.50 0.40
CA ASP A 243 -13.26 -2.28 0.11
C ASP A 243 -12.78 -1.70 -1.22
N THR A 244 -11.47 -1.73 -1.45
CA THR A 244 -10.89 -1.37 -2.74
C THR A 244 -11.37 -2.30 -3.84
N TRP A 245 -11.37 -3.62 -3.63
CA TRP A 245 -11.95 -4.54 -4.62
C TRP A 245 -13.45 -4.26 -4.89
N ALA A 246 -14.24 -3.98 -3.85
CA ALA A 246 -15.66 -3.67 -4.03
C ALA A 246 -15.87 -2.42 -4.89
N ARG A 247 -15.06 -1.36 -4.68
CA ARG A 247 -15.07 -0.17 -5.54
C ARG A 247 -14.68 -0.48 -6.97
N LEU A 248 -13.56 -1.18 -7.18
CA LEU A 248 -13.10 -1.56 -8.51
C LEU A 248 -14.16 -2.40 -9.24
N LYS A 249 -14.70 -3.42 -8.57
CA LYS A 249 -15.72 -4.32 -9.12
C LYS A 249 -16.96 -3.56 -9.57
N ALA A 250 -17.37 -2.51 -8.86
CA ALA A 250 -18.52 -1.69 -9.23
C ALA A 250 -18.33 -0.93 -10.56
N ALA A 251 -17.07 -0.66 -10.94
CA ALA A 251 -16.72 -0.03 -12.21
C ALA A 251 -16.51 -1.03 -13.36
N LEU A 252 -16.53 -2.35 -13.10
CA LEU A 252 -16.30 -3.39 -14.10
C LEU A 252 -17.60 -3.92 -14.71
N THR A 253 -17.51 -4.37 -15.97
CA THR A 253 -18.63 -5.03 -16.65
C THR A 253 -18.56 -6.55 -16.43
N PRO A 254 -19.63 -7.22 -15.96
CA PRO A 254 -19.67 -8.67 -15.87
C PRO A 254 -19.53 -9.33 -17.26
N TYR A 255 -18.67 -10.34 -17.38
CA TYR A 255 -18.41 -11.01 -18.66
C TYR A 255 -19.41 -12.15 -18.97
N GLY A 256 -20.15 -12.62 -17.97
CA GLY A 256 -21.14 -13.72 -18.10
C GLY A 256 -20.56 -15.13 -17.98
N LEU A 257 -19.23 -15.27 -17.83
CA LEU A 257 -18.55 -16.54 -17.53
C LEU A 257 -17.89 -16.49 -16.14
N ALA A 258 -17.57 -17.67 -15.62
CA ALA A 258 -16.83 -17.86 -14.39
C ALA A 258 -15.75 -18.94 -14.56
N LEU A 259 -14.71 -18.86 -13.75
CA LEU A 259 -13.71 -19.91 -13.59
C LEU A 259 -14.07 -20.78 -12.39
N SER A 260 -14.21 -22.08 -12.60
CA SER A 260 -14.59 -23.07 -11.59
C SER A 260 -13.47 -24.07 -11.33
N PHE A 261 -13.22 -24.40 -10.08
CA PHE A 261 -12.23 -25.40 -9.68
C PHE A 261 -12.61 -26.02 -8.33
N TYR A 262 -11.96 -27.14 -7.99
CA TYR A 262 -12.17 -27.83 -6.72
C TYR A 262 -10.94 -27.70 -5.84
N VAL A 263 -11.14 -27.30 -4.58
CA VAL A 263 -10.09 -27.25 -3.56
C VAL A 263 -10.44 -28.23 -2.46
N GLU A 264 -9.46 -29.01 -2.01
CA GLU A 264 -9.62 -29.84 -0.83
C GLU A 264 -9.49 -28.99 0.43
N THR A 265 -10.51 -29.01 1.29
CA THR A 265 -10.52 -28.31 2.58
C THR A 265 -11.13 -29.25 3.61
N ASP A 266 -10.37 -29.54 4.67
CA ASP A 266 -10.77 -30.47 5.75
C ASP A 266 -11.19 -31.86 5.24
N GLY A 267 -10.42 -32.41 4.29
CA GLY A 267 -10.68 -33.73 3.68
C GLY A 267 -11.90 -33.77 2.77
N ARG A 268 -12.47 -32.63 2.38
CA ARG A 268 -13.61 -32.53 1.46
C ARG A 268 -13.27 -31.65 0.26
N LEU A 269 -13.60 -32.12 -0.93
CA LEU A 269 -13.55 -31.31 -2.15
C LEU A 269 -14.69 -30.29 -2.14
N ARG A 270 -14.33 -29.01 -2.23
CA ARG A 270 -15.27 -27.88 -2.35
C ARG A 270 -15.10 -27.22 -3.70
N ARG A 271 -16.22 -26.99 -4.40
CA ARG A 271 -16.23 -26.22 -5.64
C ARG A 271 -16.13 -24.73 -5.32
N HIS A 272 -15.24 -24.06 -6.04
CA HIS A 272 -15.03 -22.62 -6.01
C HIS A 272 -15.33 -22.05 -7.38
N GLU A 273 -16.02 -20.90 -7.41
CA GLU A 273 -16.30 -20.16 -8.63
C GLU A 273 -15.80 -18.73 -8.50
N SER A 274 -15.15 -18.24 -9.55
CA SER A 274 -14.64 -16.88 -9.67
C SER A 274 -15.30 -16.22 -10.87
N PRO A 275 -16.26 -15.31 -10.65
CA PRO A 275 -16.87 -14.56 -11.75
C PRO A 275 -15.82 -13.78 -12.52
N VAL A 276 -15.97 -13.75 -13.86
CA VAL A 276 -15.11 -12.99 -14.74
C VAL A 276 -15.74 -11.65 -15.07
N PHE A 277 -14.91 -10.61 -15.04
CA PHE A 277 -15.26 -9.24 -15.36
C PHE A 277 -14.38 -8.73 -16.50
N THR A 278 -14.73 -7.58 -17.07
CA THR A 278 -13.89 -6.85 -18.01
C THR A 278 -13.88 -5.36 -17.70
N ASP A 279 -12.71 -4.75 -17.90
CA ASP A 279 -12.48 -3.30 -17.93
C ASP A 279 -12.50 -2.74 -19.37
N GLY A 280 -12.81 -3.57 -20.37
CA GLY A 280 -12.76 -3.23 -21.80
C GLY A 280 -11.42 -3.50 -22.48
N GLN A 281 -10.33 -3.68 -21.73
CA GLN A 281 -8.99 -4.04 -22.24
C GLN A 281 -8.57 -5.47 -21.86
N SER A 282 -9.10 -5.99 -20.77
CA SER A 282 -8.71 -7.25 -20.16
C SER A 282 -9.90 -8.00 -19.56
N LEU A 283 -9.72 -9.30 -19.38
CA LEU A 283 -10.58 -10.13 -18.55
C LEU A 283 -9.95 -10.28 -17.17
N ILE A 284 -10.78 -10.16 -16.14
CA ILE A 284 -10.36 -10.07 -14.75
C ILE A 284 -11.08 -11.15 -13.94
N ALA A 285 -10.32 -11.96 -13.21
CA ALA A 285 -10.83 -12.89 -12.19
C ALA A 285 -10.23 -12.55 -10.84
N ALA A 286 -11.04 -12.64 -9.79
CA ALA A 286 -10.63 -12.33 -8.42
C ALA A 286 -10.70 -13.56 -7.52
N GLN A 287 -9.71 -13.70 -6.64
CA GLN A 287 -9.65 -14.76 -5.63
C GLN A 287 -9.38 -14.18 -4.26
N VAL A 288 -10.07 -14.69 -3.25
CA VAL A 288 -9.76 -14.40 -1.86
C VAL A 288 -8.63 -15.32 -1.41
N ASN A 289 -7.55 -14.76 -0.88
CA ASN A 289 -6.48 -15.55 -0.28
C ASN A 289 -6.83 -15.97 1.16
N ARG A 290 -5.98 -16.81 1.77
CA ARG A 290 -6.18 -17.29 3.15
C ARG A 290 -6.23 -16.18 4.22
N LEU A 291 -5.72 -14.99 3.92
CA LEU A 291 -5.74 -13.83 4.81
C LEU A 291 -6.92 -12.89 4.53
N GLY A 292 -7.89 -13.32 3.72
CA GLY A 292 -9.07 -12.53 3.36
C GLY A 292 -8.80 -11.38 2.39
N ARG A 293 -7.59 -11.28 1.83
CA ARG A 293 -7.21 -10.26 0.83
C ARG A 293 -7.44 -10.76 -0.59
N MET A 294 -7.71 -9.84 -1.50
CA MET A 294 -7.99 -10.15 -2.89
C MET A 294 -6.68 -10.32 -3.68
N SER A 295 -6.67 -11.30 -4.57
CA SER A 295 -5.73 -11.43 -5.67
C SER A 295 -6.49 -11.31 -6.98
N LEU A 296 -6.03 -10.45 -7.89
CA LEU A 296 -6.61 -10.30 -9.21
C LEU A 296 -5.68 -10.89 -10.26
N TYR A 297 -6.27 -11.65 -11.16
CA TYR A 297 -5.63 -12.22 -12.35
C TYR A 297 -6.23 -11.52 -13.54
N LEU A 298 -5.38 -11.12 -14.48
CA LEU A 298 -5.78 -10.46 -15.71
C LEU A 298 -5.30 -11.27 -16.91
N GLY A 299 -6.05 -11.22 -18.00
CA GLY A 299 -5.72 -11.89 -19.25
C GLY A 299 -6.37 -11.23 -20.44
N THR A 300 -5.80 -11.44 -21.63
CA THR A 300 -6.36 -10.97 -22.91
C THR A 300 -7.63 -11.73 -23.30
N ASP A 301 -7.75 -12.98 -22.86
CA ASP A 301 -8.87 -13.86 -23.16
C ASP A 301 -9.05 -14.89 -22.03
N MET A 302 -10.12 -15.69 -22.16
CA MET A 302 -10.49 -16.69 -21.16
C MET A 302 -9.43 -17.77 -20.95
N ARG A 303 -8.71 -18.17 -22.00
CA ARG A 303 -7.68 -19.21 -21.93
C ARG A 303 -6.46 -18.70 -21.19
N ALA A 304 -6.03 -17.47 -21.47
CA ALA A 304 -4.94 -16.81 -20.75
C ALA A 304 -5.28 -16.64 -19.26
N LEU A 305 -6.51 -16.19 -18.96
CA LEU A 305 -6.97 -16.01 -17.59
C LEU A 305 -7.07 -17.33 -16.81
N GLN A 306 -7.64 -18.37 -17.44
CA GLN A 306 -7.74 -19.73 -16.89
C GLN A 306 -6.35 -20.30 -16.59
N LYS A 307 -5.42 -20.21 -17.55
CA LYS A 307 -4.05 -20.71 -17.40
C LYS A 307 -3.36 -20.06 -16.19
N ARG A 308 -3.45 -18.74 -16.05
CA ARG A 308 -2.81 -18.01 -14.93
C ARG A 308 -3.36 -18.38 -13.57
N LEU A 309 -4.69 -18.43 -13.45
CA LEU A 309 -5.31 -18.85 -12.21
C LEU A 309 -4.91 -20.30 -11.87
N GLY A 310 -4.91 -21.19 -12.88
CA GLY A 310 -4.51 -22.58 -12.73
C GLY A 310 -3.06 -22.75 -12.27
N GLU A 311 -2.12 -22.08 -12.92
CA GLU A 311 -0.69 -22.11 -12.57
C GLU A 311 -0.45 -21.62 -11.14
N GLU A 312 -1.10 -20.52 -10.73
CA GLU A 312 -0.95 -20.02 -9.37
C GLU A 312 -1.55 -20.99 -8.34
N LEU A 313 -2.77 -21.47 -8.55
CA LEU A 313 -3.43 -22.41 -7.63
C LEU A 313 -2.62 -23.71 -7.49
N TYR A 314 -2.06 -24.20 -8.59
CA TYR A 314 -1.18 -25.36 -8.60
C TYR A 314 0.13 -25.08 -7.84
N SER A 315 0.73 -23.90 -8.00
CA SER A 315 1.95 -23.50 -7.28
C SER A 315 1.76 -23.49 -5.76
N TYR A 316 0.54 -23.16 -5.29
CA TYR A 316 0.16 -23.25 -3.88
C TYR A 316 -0.35 -24.63 -3.43
N ARG A 317 -0.33 -25.63 -4.34
CA ARG A 317 -0.85 -26.99 -4.11
C ARG A 317 -2.33 -26.98 -3.69
N MET A 318 -3.11 -26.02 -4.20
CA MET A 318 -4.55 -25.95 -3.96
C MET A 318 -5.36 -26.83 -4.92
N ILE A 319 -4.79 -27.14 -6.08
CA ILE A 319 -5.35 -28.03 -7.10
C ILE A 319 -4.26 -29.00 -7.58
N SER A 320 -4.67 -30.12 -8.17
CA SER A 320 -3.76 -31.20 -8.60
C SER A 320 -3.06 -30.94 -9.94
N SER A 321 -3.63 -30.08 -10.79
CA SER A 321 -3.09 -29.70 -12.10
C SER A 321 -3.50 -28.26 -12.45
N PRO A 322 -2.66 -27.47 -13.14
CA PRO A 322 -3.05 -26.16 -13.67
C PRO A 322 -4.31 -26.21 -14.55
N ASP A 323 -4.52 -27.32 -15.27
CA ASP A 323 -5.66 -27.50 -16.18
C ASP A 323 -6.97 -27.85 -15.46
N ALA A 324 -6.95 -28.01 -14.14
CA ALA A 324 -8.13 -28.33 -13.34
C ALA A 324 -9.11 -27.16 -13.19
N VAL A 325 -8.71 -25.95 -13.56
CA VAL A 325 -9.60 -24.79 -13.65
C VAL A 325 -10.43 -24.93 -14.92
N GLN A 326 -11.75 -24.80 -14.82
CA GLN A 326 -12.68 -24.92 -15.94
C GLN A 326 -13.45 -23.61 -16.16
N VAL A 327 -13.86 -23.36 -17.41
CA VAL A 327 -14.75 -22.24 -17.74
C VAL A 327 -16.20 -22.73 -17.67
N VAL A 328 -17.04 -22.01 -16.92
CA VAL A 328 -18.46 -22.30 -16.76
C VAL A 328 -19.29 -21.03 -16.99
N SER A 329 -20.57 -21.19 -17.32
CA SER A 329 -21.49 -20.05 -17.34
C SER A 329 -21.63 -19.47 -15.94
N ALA A 330 -21.53 -18.15 -15.78
CA ALA A 330 -21.74 -17.53 -14.49
C ALA A 330 -23.22 -17.72 -14.08
N GLN A 331 -23.47 -18.41 -12.97
CA GLN A 331 -24.80 -18.40 -12.37
C GLN A 331 -25.09 -16.97 -11.91
N ARG A 332 -26.21 -16.39 -12.37
CA ARG A 332 -26.58 -15.00 -12.07
C ARG A 332 -26.74 -14.68 -10.59
N ASP A 333 -26.89 -15.70 -9.73
CA ASP A 333 -26.98 -15.58 -8.27
C ASP A 333 -26.39 -16.82 -7.58
N ALA A 334 -25.08 -17.09 -7.74
CA ALA A 334 -24.43 -18.06 -6.87
C ALA A 334 -24.31 -17.43 -5.46
N PRO A 335 -24.91 -18.03 -4.40
CA PRO A 335 -24.72 -17.54 -3.05
C PRO A 335 -23.23 -17.57 -2.71
N MET A 336 -22.72 -16.47 -2.12
CA MET A 336 -21.34 -16.38 -1.63
C MET A 336 -20.86 -17.69 -1.03
N SER A 337 -19.67 -18.14 -1.46
CA SER A 337 -19.11 -19.38 -0.97
C SER A 337 -18.98 -19.34 0.55
N ILE A 338 -19.08 -20.48 1.22
CA ILE A 338 -18.94 -20.54 2.68
C ILE A 338 -17.56 -20.03 3.12
N LEU A 339 -16.54 -20.07 2.25
CA LEU A 339 -15.24 -19.44 2.50
C LEU A 339 -15.34 -17.90 2.46
N ASP A 340 -16.14 -17.33 1.57
CA ASP A 340 -16.45 -15.89 1.58
C ASP A 340 -17.22 -15.49 2.85
N ARG A 341 -18.13 -16.35 3.35
CA ARG A 341 -18.85 -16.13 4.62
C ARG A 341 -17.97 -16.31 5.86
N LEU A 342 -17.12 -17.34 5.89
CA LEU A 342 -16.20 -17.61 7.00
C LEU A 342 -15.09 -16.57 7.10
N LEU A 343 -14.67 -16.02 5.96
CA LEU A 343 -13.73 -14.90 5.93
C LEU A 343 -14.44 -13.54 6.12
N GLN A 344 -15.77 -13.47 6.13
CA GLN A 344 -16.57 -12.29 6.48
C GLN A 344 -16.94 -12.18 7.97
N ALA A 345 -16.65 -13.21 8.78
CA ALA A 345 -16.78 -13.08 10.22
C ALA A 345 -15.83 -11.96 10.70
N PRO A 346 -16.30 -10.94 11.45
CA PRO A 346 -15.40 -9.99 12.07
C PRO A 346 -14.39 -10.77 12.90
N ALA A 347 -13.11 -10.35 12.83
CA ALA A 347 -12.13 -10.82 13.80
C ALA A 347 -12.74 -10.57 15.18
N ILE A 348 -13.03 -11.66 15.90
CA ILE A 348 -13.46 -11.57 17.29
C ILE A 348 -12.33 -10.80 18.00
N ALA A 349 -12.70 -9.64 18.55
CA ALA A 349 -11.80 -8.68 19.19
C ALA A 349 -11.00 -9.29 20.33
#